data_AF-A0A1M6Y5S5-F1
#
_entry.id   AF-A0A1M6Y5S5-F1
#
_cell.length_a   1.000
_cell.length_b   1.000
_cell.length_c   1.000
_cell.angle_alpha   90.00
_cell.angle_beta   90.00
_cell.angle_gamma   90.00
#
_symmetry.space_group_name_H-M   'P 1'
#
loop_
_entity.id
_entity.type
_entity.pdbx_description
1 polymer ?
#
loop_
_entity_poly.entity_id
_entity_poly.type
_entity_poly.pdbx_seq_one_letter_code
_entity_poly.pdbx_strand_id
1 'polypeptide(L)'
;MLQKFGYRIRFLNTINMKKSMHYNPFAYIHSEKDILKLVTTLIANTKGEGKGGDDFWVKAETLLFTALIGYIHYEAPTEEQNFSTLLEMINAMEVREDDEEFENPVDLMFKELESRQPGHFAVRQYKKYKLAAGDVCSK
;
A
#
# COMPACT_ATOMS: atom_id res chain seq x y z
N MET A 1 -16.40 26.62 22.89
CA MET A 1 -17.86 26.67 22.68
C MET A 1 -18.40 25.31 22.23
N LEU A 2 -17.92 24.74 21.12
CA LEU A 2 -18.39 23.43 20.60
C LEU A 2 -18.17 22.23 21.55
N GLN A 3 -17.02 22.15 22.23
CA GLN A 3 -16.78 21.11 23.27
C GLN A 3 -17.82 21.15 24.40
N LYS A 4 -18.30 22.35 24.78
CA LYS A 4 -19.30 22.51 25.85
C LYS A 4 -20.70 22.02 25.44
N PHE A 5 -20.93 21.80 24.15
CA PHE A 5 -22.15 21.23 23.59
C PHE A 5 -22.00 19.73 23.23
N GLY A 6 -20.95 19.06 23.74
CA GLY A 6 -20.76 17.61 23.56
C GLY A 6 -20.09 17.18 22.24
N TYR A 7 -19.65 18.13 21.40
CA TYR A 7 -18.97 17.78 20.15
C TYR A 7 -17.54 17.28 20.39
N ARG A 8 -17.18 16.17 19.74
CA ARG A 8 -15.80 15.68 19.67
C ARG A 8 -15.04 16.46 18.60
N ILE A 9 -14.24 17.44 19.03
CA ILE A 9 -13.40 18.23 18.13
C ILE A 9 -12.15 17.43 17.75
N ARG A 10 -11.86 17.33 16.45
CA ARG A 10 -10.60 16.80 15.91
C ARG A 10 -9.88 17.91 15.13
N PHE A 11 -8.57 18.01 15.27
CA PHE A 11 -7.75 18.97 14.54
C PHE A 11 -6.63 18.25 13.77
N LEU A 12 -6.53 18.55 12.48
CA LEU A 12 -5.43 18.12 11.62
C LEU A 12 -4.60 19.35 11.28
N ASN A 13 -3.38 19.41 11.78
CA ASN A 13 -2.44 20.49 11.49
C ASN A 13 -1.36 19.99 10.54
N THR A 14 -1.45 20.40 9.27
CA THR A 14 -0.50 20.00 8.22
C THR A 14 0.81 20.78 8.25
N ILE A 15 0.91 21.85 9.04
CA ILE A 15 2.14 22.66 9.21
C ILE A 15 2.94 22.18 10.41
N ASN A 16 2.28 21.99 11.56
CA ASN A 16 2.91 21.49 12.78
C ASN A 16 2.21 20.21 13.26
N MET A 17 2.71 19.07 12.81
CA MET A 17 2.17 17.76 13.17
C MET A 17 2.24 17.47 14.68
N LYS A 18 3.17 18.08 15.44
CA LYS A 18 3.21 17.94 16.91
C LYS A 18 2.01 18.61 17.61
N LYS A 19 1.34 19.53 16.92
CA LYS A 19 0.08 20.17 17.33
C LYS A 19 -1.10 19.68 16.49
N SER A 20 -1.03 18.44 16.02
CA SER A 20 -2.07 17.74 15.27
C SER A 20 -2.57 16.54 16.09
N MET A 21 -3.79 16.09 15.85
CA MET A 21 -4.25 14.79 16.38
C MET A 21 -3.75 13.61 15.54
N HIS A 22 -2.91 13.89 14.54
CA HIS A 22 -2.42 12.96 13.53
C HIS A 22 -3.55 12.33 12.71
N TYR A 23 -3.16 11.71 11.60
CA TYR A 23 -4.07 10.99 10.74
C TYR A 23 -3.37 9.74 10.23
N ASN A 24 -4.00 8.59 10.44
CA ASN A 24 -3.54 7.32 9.90
C ASN A 24 -4.69 6.71 9.07
N PRO A 25 -4.56 6.59 7.74
CA PRO A 25 -5.63 6.08 6.90
C PRO A 25 -5.98 4.61 7.18
N PHE A 26 -5.04 3.81 7.69
CA PHE A 26 -5.30 2.41 8.02
C PHE A 26 -6.37 2.24 9.11
N ALA A 27 -6.49 3.21 10.03
CA ALA A 27 -7.53 3.21 11.06
C ALA A 27 -8.97 3.35 10.50
N TYR A 28 -9.10 3.65 9.21
CA TYR A 28 -10.38 3.86 8.51
C TYR A 28 -10.64 2.82 7.41
N ILE A 29 -9.79 1.78 7.32
CA ILE A 29 -10.02 0.67 6.41
C ILE A 29 -10.90 -0.35 7.12
N HIS A 30 -12.05 -0.66 6.52
CA HIS A 30 -13.00 -1.65 7.05
C HIS A 30 -13.33 -2.74 6.04
N SER A 31 -12.84 -2.60 4.80
CA SER A 31 -13.15 -3.50 3.70
C SER A 31 -12.10 -3.41 2.59
N GLU A 32 -12.06 -4.42 1.71
CA GLU A 32 -11.25 -4.39 0.49
C GLU A 32 -11.53 -3.14 -0.37
N LYS A 33 -12.78 -2.65 -0.36
CA LYS A 33 -13.16 -1.43 -1.09
C LYS A 33 -12.47 -0.19 -0.54
N ASP A 34 -12.22 -0.12 0.76
CA ASP A 34 -11.54 1.02 1.38
C ASP A 34 -10.03 1.01 1.07
N ILE A 35 -9.43 -0.18 0.94
CA ILE A 35 -8.07 -0.33 0.41
C ILE A 35 -7.99 0.26 -1.00
N LEU A 36 -8.92 -0.11 -1.89
CA LEU A 36 -8.93 0.41 -3.26
C LEU A 36 -9.11 1.94 -3.31
N LYS A 37 -9.95 2.51 -2.44
CA LYS A 37 -10.09 3.98 -2.31
C LYS A 37 -8.79 4.64 -1.86
N LEU A 38 -8.09 4.04 -0.89
CA LEU A 38 -6.82 4.56 -0.39
C LEU A 38 -5.76 4.54 -1.49
N VAL A 39 -5.62 3.43 -2.21
CA VAL A 39 -4.70 3.28 -3.34
C VAL A 39 -5.00 4.30 -4.43
N THR A 40 -6.27 4.43 -4.83
CA THR A 40 -6.69 5.41 -5.85
C THR A 40 -6.34 6.82 -5.43
N THR A 41 -6.56 7.15 -4.15
CA THR A 41 -6.22 8.46 -3.58
C THR A 41 -4.72 8.69 -3.59
N LEU A 42 -3.92 7.68 -3.23
CA LEU A 42 -2.46 7.79 -3.22
C LEU A 42 -1.92 8.08 -4.62
N ILE A 43 -2.26 7.25 -5.61
CA ILE A 43 -1.81 7.40 -7.01
C ILE A 43 -2.25 8.74 -7.59
N ALA A 44 -3.49 9.17 -7.33
CA ALA A 44 -3.99 10.45 -7.83
C ALA A 44 -3.23 11.66 -7.27
N ASN A 45 -2.68 11.57 -6.05
CA ASN A 45 -1.95 12.66 -5.40
C ASN A 45 -0.42 12.58 -5.60
N THR A 46 0.12 11.46 -6.08
CA THR A 46 1.55 11.32 -6.44
C THR A 46 1.81 11.48 -7.93
N LYS A 47 0.76 11.48 -8.75
CA LYS A 47 0.83 11.86 -10.17
C LYS A 47 1.20 13.34 -10.30
N GLY A 48 2.41 13.63 -10.77
CA GLY A 48 2.84 15.00 -11.05
C GLY A 48 2.03 15.67 -12.17
N GLU A 49 2.24 16.98 -12.39
CA GLU A 49 1.52 17.78 -13.40
C GLU A 49 1.80 17.37 -14.87
N GLY A 50 2.65 16.36 -15.09
CA GLY A 50 2.97 15.83 -16.42
C GLY A 50 1.87 14.92 -16.99
N LYS A 51 1.99 14.60 -18.30
CA LYS A 51 1.18 13.52 -18.91
C LYS A 51 1.32 12.28 -18.02
N GLY A 52 0.19 11.77 -17.55
CA GLY A 52 0.18 10.61 -16.68
C GLY A 52 1.03 9.48 -17.21
N GLY A 53 1.69 8.75 -16.30
CA GLY A 53 2.38 7.52 -16.66
C GLY A 53 1.46 6.61 -17.49
N ASP A 54 2.06 5.83 -18.40
CA ASP A 54 1.35 4.87 -19.24
C ASP A 54 0.31 4.09 -18.41
N ASP A 55 -0.86 3.83 -18.97
CA ASP A 55 -1.94 3.06 -18.35
C ASP A 55 -1.43 1.72 -17.80
N PHE A 56 -0.40 1.16 -18.44
CA PHE A 56 0.30 -0.02 -17.96
C PHE A 56 0.96 0.20 -16.59
N TRP A 57 1.81 1.23 -16.44
CA TRP A 57 2.52 1.53 -15.19
C TRP A 57 1.56 1.86 -14.06
N VAL A 58 0.49 2.61 -14.36
CA VAL A 58 -0.55 2.94 -13.38
C VAL A 58 -1.26 1.68 -12.88
N LYS A 59 -1.53 0.70 -13.76
CA LYS A 59 -2.12 -0.59 -13.36
C LYS A 59 -1.17 -1.42 -12.51
N ALA A 60 0.11 -1.47 -12.86
CA ALA A 60 1.12 -2.18 -12.07
C ALA A 60 1.25 -1.57 -10.66
N GLU A 61 1.34 -0.24 -10.57
CA GLU A 61 1.37 0.51 -9.31
C GLU A 61 0.11 0.26 -8.47
N THR A 62 -1.06 0.27 -9.11
CA THR A 62 -2.34 -0.03 -8.45
C THR A 62 -2.35 -1.44 -7.84
N LEU A 63 -1.92 -2.46 -8.60
CA LEU A 63 -1.87 -3.84 -8.11
C LEU A 63 -0.89 -3.97 -6.95
N LEU A 64 0.29 -3.34 -7.07
CA LEU A 64 1.31 -3.38 -6.03
C LEU A 64 0.81 -2.74 -4.73
N PHE A 65 0.37 -1.48 -4.76
CA PHE A 65 -0.10 -0.80 -3.56
C PHE A 65 -1.32 -1.49 -2.94
N THR A 66 -2.22 -2.04 -3.76
CA THR A 66 -3.35 -2.82 -3.25
C THR A 66 -2.89 -4.08 -2.50
N ALA A 67 -1.86 -4.76 -3.02
CA ALA A 67 -1.28 -5.92 -2.36
C ALA A 67 -0.60 -5.54 -1.04
N LEU A 68 0.28 -4.54 -1.04
CA LEU A 68 1.05 -4.13 0.15
C LEU A 68 0.15 -3.58 1.25
N ILE A 69 -0.76 -2.66 0.93
CA ILE A 69 -1.71 -2.10 1.91
C ILE A 69 -2.63 -3.20 2.43
N GLY A 70 -3.06 -4.13 1.58
CA GLY A 70 -3.83 -5.30 2.00
C GLY A 70 -3.06 -6.21 2.95
N TYR A 71 -1.76 -6.44 2.69
CA TYR A 71 -0.90 -7.20 3.58
C TYR A 71 -0.80 -6.52 4.95
N ILE A 72 -0.45 -5.23 4.96
CA ILE A 72 -0.29 -4.46 6.21
C ILE A 72 -1.60 -4.44 7.01
N HIS A 73 -2.74 -4.21 6.35
CA HIS A 73 -4.02 -4.13 7.06
C HIS A 73 -4.45 -5.45 7.71
N TYR A 74 -4.22 -6.59 7.05
CA TYR A 74 -4.72 -7.88 7.51
C TYR A 74 -3.71 -8.69 8.33
N GLU A 75 -2.40 -8.57 8.07
CA GLU A 75 -1.36 -9.40 8.69
C GLU A 75 -0.44 -8.63 9.64
N ALA A 76 -0.23 -7.32 9.44
CA ALA A 76 0.67 -6.54 10.31
C ALA A 76 -0.03 -6.12 11.62
N PRO A 77 0.71 -6.07 12.73
CA PRO A 77 0.18 -5.61 14.01
C PRO A 77 -0.23 -4.13 13.92
N THR A 78 -1.17 -3.70 14.77
CA THR A 78 -1.83 -2.39 14.65
C THR A 78 -0.85 -1.19 14.66
N GLU A 79 0.26 -1.31 15.37
CA GLU A 79 1.35 -0.33 15.44
C GLU A 79 2.10 -0.17 14.11
N GLU A 80 2.17 -1.21 13.29
CA GLU A 80 2.81 -1.24 11.97
C GLU A 80 1.83 -0.91 10.85
N GLN A 81 0.54 -0.72 11.15
CA GLN A 81 -0.46 -0.32 10.15
C GLN A 81 -0.34 1.16 9.80
N ASN A 82 0.74 1.55 9.13
CA ASN A 82 1.06 2.93 8.82
C ASN A 82 1.86 3.06 7.51
N PHE A 83 2.04 4.29 7.03
CA PHE A 83 2.77 4.52 5.78
C PHE A 83 4.29 4.34 5.87
N SER A 84 4.87 4.38 7.07
CA SER A 84 6.30 4.07 7.23
C SER A 84 6.56 2.61 6.87
N THR A 85 5.74 1.69 7.36
CA THR A 85 5.81 0.27 7.00
C THR A 85 5.56 0.04 5.51
N LEU A 86 4.61 0.76 4.90
CA LEU A 86 4.41 0.69 3.44
C LEU A 86 5.67 1.11 2.66
N LEU A 87 6.32 2.20 3.06
CA LEU A 87 7.55 2.67 2.43
C LEU A 87 8.71 1.69 2.64
N GLU A 88 8.83 1.11 3.83
CA GLU A 88 9.83 0.08 4.13
C GLU A 88 9.66 -1.15 3.24
N MET A 89 8.41 -1.63 3.06
CA MET A 89 8.13 -2.72 2.14
C MET A 89 8.53 -2.36 0.70
N ILE A 90 8.18 -1.17 0.21
CA ILE A 90 8.55 -0.71 -1.14
C ILE A 90 10.08 -0.67 -1.31
N ASN A 91 10.80 -0.14 -0.33
CA ASN A 91 12.27 -0.06 -0.39
C ASN A 91 12.93 -1.45 -0.34
N ALA A 92 12.29 -2.43 0.29
CA ALA A 92 12.75 -3.81 0.34
C ALA A 92 12.47 -4.59 -0.95
N MET A 93 11.74 -4.04 -1.92
CA MET A 93 11.45 -4.69 -3.20
C MET A 93 12.57 -4.51 -4.23
N GLU A 94 13.77 -5.00 -3.88
CA GLU A 94 14.88 -5.09 -4.82
C GLU A 94 14.55 -6.11 -5.92
N VAL A 95 14.92 -5.76 -7.16
CA VAL A 95 14.88 -6.67 -8.31
C VAL A 95 16.29 -6.74 -8.87
N ARG A 96 16.77 -7.95 -9.13
CA ARG A 96 18.08 -8.21 -9.74
C ARG A 96 17.88 -8.68 -11.16
N GLU A 97 18.51 -8.00 -12.11
CA GLU A 97 18.38 -8.34 -13.54
C GLU A 97 19.22 -9.57 -13.92
N ASP A 98 20.24 -9.89 -13.13
CA ASP A 98 21.19 -10.97 -13.35
C ASP A 98 20.78 -12.30 -12.68
N ASP A 99 19.75 -12.28 -11.84
CA ASP A 99 19.26 -13.44 -11.09
C ASP A 99 17.73 -13.43 -11.02
N GLU A 100 17.08 -14.09 -11.98
CA GLU A 100 15.62 -14.22 -12.05
C GLU A 100 15.03 -15.06 -10.89
N GLU A 101 15.86 -15.88 -10.23
CA GLU A 101 15.44 -16.66 -9.06
C GLU A 101 15.56 -15.86 -7.76
N PHE A 102 16.14 -14.65 -7.80
CA PHE A 102 16.28 -13.81 -6.62
C PHE A 102 14.91 -13.41 -6.06
N GLU A 103 14.75 -13.66 -4.76
CA GLU A 103 13.57 -13.27 -4.01
C GLU A 103 13.93 -12.22 -2.98
N ASN A 104 13.28 -11.07 -3.08
CA ASN A 104 13.40 -10.05 -2.06
C ASN A 104 12.57 -10.41 -0.81
N PRO A 105 12.78 -9.73 0.33
CA PRO A 105 12.05 -10.00 1.56
C PRO A 105 10.52 -9.95 1.39
N VAL A 106 10.01 -9.07 0.52
CA VAL A 106 8.57 -8.94 0.27
C VAL A 106 8.04 -10.16 -0.49
N ASP A 107 8.77 -10.65 -1.50
CA ASP A 107 8.43 -11.89 -2.21
C ASP A 107 8.30 -13.06 -1.25
N LEU A 108 9.27 -13.22 -0.33
CA LEU A 108 9.25 -14.26 0.69
C LEU A 108 8.06 -14.13 1.65
N MET A 109 7.74 -12.90 2.09
CA MET A 109 6.57 -12.64 2.94
C MET A 109 5.26 -13.03 2.25
N PHE A 110 5.10 -12.72 0.95
CA PHE A 110 3.92 -13.10 0.20
C PHE A 110 3.85 -14.60 -0.07
N LYS A 111 4.99 -15.29 -0.30
CA LYS A 111 5.04 -16.75 -0.42
C LYS A 111 4.63 -17.45 0.88
N GLU A 112 5.12 -16.97 2.02
CA GLU A 112 4.72 -17.50 3.32
C GLU A 112 3.21 -17.31 3.54
N LEU A 113 2.69 -16.11 3.30
CA LEU A 113 1.26 -15.84 3.41
C LEU A 113 0.43 -16.72 2.47
N GLU A 114 0.88 -16.92 1.23
CA GLU A 114 0.24 -17.82 0.28
C GLU A 114 0.19 -19.26 0.78
N SER A 115 1.29 -19.76 1.36
CA SER A 115 1.35 -21.14 1.89
C SER A 115 0.32 -21.37 3.00
N ARG A 116 0.05 -20.34 3.82
CA ARG A 116 -0.94 -20.38 4.91
C ARG A 116 -2.36 -20.16 4.38
N GLN A 117 -2.54 -19.20 3.47
CA GLN A 117 -3.83 -18.74 2.98
C GLN A 117 -3.78 -18.40 1.46
N PRO A 118 -3.92 -19.39 0.57
CA PRO A 118 -3.81 -19.18 -0.88
C PRO A 118 -4.86 -18.20 -1.45
N GLY A 119 -6.03 -18.11 -0.80
CA GLY A 119 -7.14 -17.23 -1.18
C GLY A 119 -7.05 -15.80 -0.65
N HIS A 120 -5.99 -15.46 0.10
CA HIS A 120 -5.86 -14.16 0.75
C HIS A 120 -5.90 -13.01 -0.27
N PHE A 121 -6.60 -11.91 0.08
CA PHE A 121 -6.78 -10.77 -0.82
C PHE A 121 -5.44 -10.20 -1.31
N ALA A 122 -4.50 -9.95 -0.39
CA ALA A 122 -3.20 -9.39 -0.69
C ALA A 122 -2.39 -10.28 -1.66
N VAL A 123 -2.39 -11.61 -1.43
CA VAL A 123 -1.70 -12.60 -2.28
C VAL A 123 -2.24 -12.58 -3.71
N ARG A 124 -3.56 -12.55 -3.86
CA ARG A 124 -4.20 -12.49 -5.20
C ARG A 124 -3.80 -11.26 -5.99
N GLN A 125 -3.63 -10.10 -5.33
CA GLN A 125 -3.18 -8.89 -6.01
C GLN A 125 -1.68 -8.92 -6.31
N TYR A 126 -0.86 -9.43 -5.39
CA TYR A 126 0.58 -9.54 -5.57
C TYR A 126 0.96 -10.45 -6.74
N LYS A 127 0.29 -11.61 -6.88
CA LYS A 127 0.47 -12.50 -8.03
C LYS A 127 0.17 -11.81 -9.36
N LYS A 128 -0.92 -11.06 -9.44
CA LYS A 128 -1.28 -10.29 -10.64
C LYS A 128 -0.22 -9.24 -10.96
N TYR A 129 0.31 -8.58 -9.93
CA TYR A 129 1.42 -7.65 -10.09
C TYR A 129 2.68 -8.33 -10.65
N LYS A 130 3.14 -9.45 -10.06
CA LYS A 130 4.34 -10.18 -10.55
C LYS A 130 4.17 -10.68 -12.00
N LEU A 131 2.97 -11.14 -12.37
CA LEU A 131 2.67 -11.52 -13.76
C LEU A 131 2.74 -10.33 -14.72
N ALA A 132 2.24 -9.15 -14.31
CA ALA A 132 2.32 -7.95 -15.12
C ALA A 132 3.77 -7.44 -15.23
N ALA A 133 4.54 -7.46 -14.14
CA ALA A 133 5.93 -7.00 -14.13
C ALA A 133 6.86 -7.92 -14.94
N GLY A 134 6.68 -9.25 -14.84
CA GLY A 134 7.51 -10.23 -15.56
C GLY A 134 7.40 -10.12 -17.09
N ASP A 135 6.23 -9.79 -17.64
CA ASP A 135 6.05 -9.57 -19.10
C ASP A 135 6.77 -8.31 -19.62
N VAL A 136 7.15 -7.39 -18.73
CA VAL A 136 7.88 -6.16 -19.10
C VAL A 136 9.37 -6.38 -19.09
N CYS A 137 9.91 -7.01 -18.04
CA CYS A 137 11.34 -7.29 -17.95
C CYS A 137 11.82 -8.29 -19.01
N SER A 138 10.91 -9.06 -19.60
CA SER A 138 11.21 -10.03 -20.68
C SER A 138 11.23 -9.42 -22.09
N LYS A 139 10.90 -8.14 -22.27
CA LYS A 139 10.88 -7.43 -23.57
C LYS A 139 12.00 -6.41 -23.66
#